data_AF-A0A1D1ZRD2-F1
#
_entry.id   AF-A0A1D1ZRD2-F1
#
_cell.length_a   1.000
_cell.length_b   1.000
_cell.length_c   1.000
_cell.angle_alpha   90.00
_cell.angle_beta   90.00
_cell.angle_gamma   90.00
#
_symmetry.space_group_name_H-M   'P 1'
#
loop_
_entity.id
_entity.type
_entity.pdbx_description
1 polymer ?
#
loop_
_entity_poly.entity_id
_entity_poly.type
_entity_poly.pdbx_seq_one_letter_code
_entity_poly.pdbx_strand_id
1 'polypeptide(L)'
;CKGHPMPRSMIKQVLDRGRQAAGAWPGAVQIRRARLPETSPRPARRPGPGPAAHGDMTEKDEEPRDADHQVLAPEPLEDEQRLARRTLLAECREALKPLPSDDLHEIPGRPGVVFAVKDYSKPDTLRELSGKEAARKDAPFLFRAFETGQPRPPQPGSKRAAAPRAFTIHEYLDWTVTAPDPVTLDDLDFGGFRVVVLYPRYLSLWPAPGAVEADVAAAAAEDERLAKAGGAAAAPLRHRRLACSRPAMPVLQTHATPICAATIRAGPGFLEVPFYATHESKRNKGYGRALLEAIEAICRATGIPTILLCSTDDPKTRGTWQQLGFQVSSQSQLDALGVTHMDLLHMDNTVQMHKEVPPQRPWHSLCIKHEAYRQRVYYLPGYQVPDPVPLPLSSAFPSKPSKPTKKRPKKRI
;
A
#
# COMPACT_ATOMS: atom_id res chain seq x y z
N CYS A 1 31.43 -3.98 38.85
CA CYS A 1 30.54 -3.73 40.01
C CYS A 1 29.09 -3.68 39.56
N LYS A 2 28.30 -4.59 40.16
CA LYS A 2 26.84 -4.68 40.37
C LYS A 2 25.96 -3.57 39.75
N GLY A 3 24.94 -4.03 39.02
CA GLY A 3 23.81 -3.22 38.60
C GLY A 3 22.84 -2.89 39.75
N HIS A 4 22.04 -1.87 39.50
CA HIS A 4 20.79 -1.61 40.21
C HIS A 4 19.67 -1.30 39.19
N PRO A 5 18.48 -1.90 39.34
CA PRO A 5 17.34 -1.65 38.46
C PRO A 5 16.57 -0.39 38.90
N MET A 6 16.06 0.37 37.93
CA MET A 6 15.14 1.48 38.16
C MET A 6 13.75 0.97 38.60
N PRO A 7 13.02 1.68 39.49
CA PRO A 7 11.76 1.22 40.04
C PRO A 7 10.57 1.39 39.07
N ARG A 8 9.71 0.36 39.02
CA ARG A 8 8.48 0.25 38.20
C ARG A 8 7.36 1.27 38.52
N SER A 9 7.57 2.24 39.41
CA SER A 9 6.54 3.18 39.85
C SER A 9 6.49 4.50 39.07
N MET A 10 7.42 4.77 38.14
CA MET A 10 7.41 5.99 37.30
C MET A 10 6.85 5.79 35.88
N ILE A 11 6.36 4.61 35.53
CA ILE A 11 5.78 4.32 34.20
C ILE A 11 4.27 4.69 34.14
N LYS A 12 3.60 4.88 35.27
CA LYS A 12 2.14 5.07 35.32
C LYS A 12 1.63 6.52 35.26
N GLN A 13 2.48 7.55 35.35
CA GLN A 13 2.02 8.96 35.39
C GLN A 13 2.23 9.78 34.11
N VAL A 14 2.80 9.19 33.05
CA VAL A 14 2.90 9.85 31.72
C VAL A 14 1.82 9.36 30.74
N LEU A 15 1.13 8.27 31.07
CA LEU A 15 0.11 7.64 30.21
C LEU A 15 -1.30 8.25 30.31
N ASP A 16 -1.60 9.10 31.30
CA ASP A 16 -2.97 9.62 31.52
C ASP A 16 -3.20 11.09 31.11
N ARG A 17 -2.20 11.80 30.56
CA ARG A 17 -2.38 13.17 30.04
C ARG A 17 -2.48 13.28 28.51
N GLY A 18 -2.52 12.16 27.79
CA GLY A 18 -2.71 12.11 26.33
C GLY A 18 -4.15 11.86 25.86
N ARG A 19 -5.13 11.72 26.78
CA ARG A 19 -6.51 11.30 26.46
C ARG A 19 -7.52 12.42 26.23
N GLN A 20 -7.09 13.67 26.13
CA GLN A 20 -7.98 14.81 25.85
C GLN A 20 -7.38 15.75 24.80
N ALA A 21 -7.10 15.23 23.59
CA ALA A 21 -6.95 16.02 22.36
C ALA A 21 -7.00 15.14 21.09
N ALA A 22 -7.63 13.96 21.14
CA ALA A 22 -7.81 13.10 19.97
C ALA A 22 -9.16 13.45 19.32
N GLY A 23 -9.12 14.33 18.32
CA GLY A 23 -10.20 14.44 17.34
C GLY A 23 -10.32 13.10 16.62
N ALA A 24 -11.30 12.30 17.04
CA ALA A 24 -11.63 11.02 16.46
C ALA A 24 -12.01 11.18 14.98
N TRP A 25 -11.41 10.36 14.11
CA TRP A 25 -11.99 10.02 12.81
C TRP A 25 -12.80 8.74 12.97
N PRO A 26 -14.11 8.72 12.66
CA PRO A 26 -14.92 7.52 12.67
C PRO A 26 -14.67 6.73 11.37
N GLY A 27 -14.45 5.43 11.48
CA GLY A 27 -14.23 4.59 10.29
C GLY A 27 -13.72 3.20 10.64
N ALA A 28 -14.30 2.55 11.65
CA ALA A 28 -14.19 1.10 11.76
C ALA A 28 -15.05 0.52 10.62
N VAL A 29 -14.41 -0.12 9.64
CA VAL A 29 -15.11 -0.98 8.67
C VAL A 29 -15.77 -2.10 9.47
N GLN A 30 -17.09 -2.10 9.59
CA GLN A 30 -17.83 -3.26 10.11
C GLN A 30 -18.23 -4.13 8.93
N ILE A 31 -17.59 -5.29 8.81
CA ILE A 31 -18.03 -6.34 7.87
C ILE A 31 -19.23 -7.04 8.53
N ARG A 32 -20.44 -6.81 8.02
CA ARG A 32 -21.63 -7.59 8.37
C ARG A 32 -22.00 -8.50 7.19
N ARG A 33 -22.30 -9.75 7.54
CA ARG A 33 -22.77 -10.89 6.73
C ARG A 33 -23.18 -10.58 5.28
N ALA A 34 -22.56 -11.27 4.34
CA ALA A 34 -23.07 -11.47 2.99
C ALA A 34 -24.51 -12.03 3.04
N ARG A 35 -25.45 -11.35 2.39
CA ARG A 35 -26.65 -11.98 1.82
C ARG A 35 -26.41 -12.05 0.32
N LEU A 36 -26.61 -13.24 -0.25
CA LEU A 36 -26.76 -13.41 -1.68
C LEU A 36 -27.98 -12.57 -2.16
N PRO A 37 -27.92 -11.94 -3.34
CA PRO A 37 -29.08 -11.26 -3.90
C PRO A 37 -30.11 -12.29 -4.37
N GLU A 38 -31.31 -12.26 -3.79
CA GLU A 38 -32.50 -12.94 -4.34
C GLU A 38 -32.90 -12.22 -5.63
N THR A 39 -32.62 -12.85 -6.77
CA THR A 39 -33.16 -12.45 -8.07
C THR A 39 -34.52 -13.11 -8.28
N SER A 40 -35.62 -12.38 -8.01
CA SER A 40 -36.87 -12.43 -8.82
C SER A 40 -37.93 -11.45 -8.30
N PRO A 41 -38.71 -10.81 -9.19
CA PRO A 41 -39.70 -9.80 -8.83
C PRO A 41 -40.95 -10.44 -8.19
N ARG A 42 -41.34 -9.97 -7.00
CA ARG A 42 -42.65 -10.30 -6.40
C ARG A 42 -43.77 -9.56 -7.13
N PRO A 43 -44.85 -10.23 -7.55
CA PRO A 43 -46.02 -9.57 -8.12
C PRO A 43 -46.83 -8.82 -7.05
N ALA A 44 -47.49 -7.77 -7.52
CA ALA A 44 -48.21 -6.78 -6.73
C ALA A 44 -49.31 -7.37 -5.84
N ARG A 45 -49.38 -6.86 -4.60
CA ARG A 45 -50.52 -7.02 -3.68
C ARG A 45 -51.79 -6.41 -4.30
N ARG A 46 -52.88 -7.18 -4.36
CA ARG A 46 -54.24 -6.63 -4.35
C ARG A 46 -54.92 -6.95 -3.01
N PRO A 47 -55.84 -6.08 -2.53
CA PRO A 47 -56.42 -6.19 -1.21
C PRO A 47 -57.56 -7.21 -1.20
N GLY A 48 -57.68 -7.96 -0.10
CA GLY A 48 -58.74 -8.95 0.09
C GLY A 48 -60.10 -8.35 0.45
N PRO A 49 -61.11 -9.21 0.60
CA PRO A 49 -62.20 -9.02 1.55
C PRO A 49 -62.22 -10.15 2.60
N GLY A 50 -62.74 -9.81 3.77
CA GLY A 50 -62.72 -10.59 4.99
C GLY A 50 -63.78 -11.71 5.09
N PRO A 51 -64.17 -12.09 6.33
CA PRO A 51 -64.16 -13.48 6.77
C PRO A 51 -65.54 -14.15 6.79
N ALA A 52 -65.57 -15.48 6.68
CA ALA A 52 -66.69 -16.29 7.13
C ALA A 52 -66.26 -17.69 7.59
N ALA A 53 -66.66 -17.99 8.83
CA ALA A 53 -67.21 -19.25 9.33
C ALA A 53 -66.38 -20.56 9.39
N HIS A 54 -66.32 -21.07 10.63
CA HIS A 54 -66.53 -22.45 11.08
C HIS A 54 -65.77 -23.63 10.46
N GLY A 55 -65.21 -24.46 11.34
CA GLY A 55 -65.40 -25.92 11.25
C GLY A 55 -64.15 -26.78 11.22
N ASP A 56 -63.88 -27.39 12.38
CA ASP A 56 -63.61 -28.82 12.58
C ASP A 56 -62.28 -29.49 12.17
N MET A 57 -61.96 -30.48 13.00
CA MET A 57 -60.81 -31.39 12.98
C MET A 57 -60.90 -32.37 11.80
N THR A 58 -59.76 -32.74 11.22
CA THR A 58 -59.26 -34.14 11.12
C THR A 58 -57.96 -34.26 10.30
N GLU A 59 -57.15 -35.23 10.75
CA GLU A 59 -56.30 -36.13 9.97
C GLU A 59 -55.03 -35.66 9.23
N LYS A 60 -53.95 -36.33 9.65
CA LYS A 60 -52.78 -36.81 8.92
C LYS A 60 -52.80 -36.59 7.40
N ASP A 61 -51.74 -35.95 6.91
CA ASP A 61 -51.13 -36.29 5.63
C ASP A 61 -49.61 -36.34 5.80
N GLU A 62 -49.04 -37.50 5.49
CA GLU A 62 -47.62 -37.69 5.20
C GLU A 62 -47.34 -37.10 3.81
N GLU A 63 -46.36 -36.20 3.69
CA GLU A 63 -45.76 -35.86 2.39
C GLU A 63 -44.30 -36.38 2.32
N PRO A 64 -43.89 -36.91 1.15
CA PRO A 64 -42.61 -37.58 0.96
C PRO A 64 -41.47 -36.60 0.64
N ARG A 65 -40.29 -37.22 0.54
CA ARG A 65 -38.95 -36.66 0.40
C ARG A 65 -38.70 -35.90 -0.92
N ASP A 66 -37.56 -35.21 -0.90
CA ASP A 66 -36.70 -34.87 -2.04
C ASP A 66 -37.06 -33.63 -2.86
N ALA A 67 -36.49 -32.51 -2.44
CA ALA A 67 -35.94 -31.52 -3.37
C ALA A 67 -34.47 -31.33 -3.02
N ASP A 68 -33.64 -32.29 -3.43
CA ASP A 68 -32.22 -32.07 -3.62
C ASP A 68 -32.07 -30.82 -4.49
N HIS A 69 -31.59 -29.73 -3.90
CA HIS A 69 -30.98 -28.64 -4.65
C HIS A 69 -29.73 -29.22 -5.33
N GLN A 70 -29.91 -29.81 -6.51
CA GLN A 70 -28.82 -30.08 -7.43
C GLN A 70 -28.17 -28.74 -7.74
N VAL A 71 -27.03 -28.49 -7.10
CA VAL A 71 -26.04 -27.54 -7.58
C VAL A 71 -25.57 -28.12 -8.91
N LEU A 72 -26.21 -27.69 -10.01
CA LEU A 72 -25.78 -28.00 -11.37
C LEU A 72 -24.28 -27.67 -11.45
N ALA A 73 -23.49 -28.69 -11.77
CA ALA A 73 -22.06 -28.51 -12.01
C ALA A 73 -21.88 -27.41 -13.08
N PRO A 74 -20.94 -26.47 -12.91
CA PRO A 74 -20.71 -25.43 -13.90
C PRO A 74 -20.42 -26.07 -15.27
N GLU A 75 -21.08 -25.54 -16.31
CA GLU A 75 -20.99 -26.04 -17.68
C GLU A 75 -19.53 -25.94 -18.20
N PRO A 76 -19.01 -26.93 -18.95
CA PRO A 76 -17.60 -26.99 -19.37
C PRO A 76 -17.11 -25.77 -20.17
N LEU A 77 -18.00 -25.02 -20.81
CA LEU A 77 -17.70 -23.77 -21.51
C LEU A 77 -17.28 -22.64 -20.56
N GLU A 78 -17.77 -22.62 -19.32
CA GLU A 78 -17.39 -21.61 -18.33
C GLU A 78 -15.97 -21.84 -17.81
N ASP A 79 -15.58 -23.09 -17.61
CA ASP A 79 -14.25 -23.46 -17.11
C ASP A 79 -13.16 -23.14 -18.14
N GLU A 80 -13.42 -23.39 -19.44
CA GLU A 80 -12.52 -23.00 -20.52
C GLU A 80 -12.30 -21.48 -20.55
N GLN A 81 -13.37 -20.69 -20.39
CA GLN A 81 -13.28 -19.22 -20.35
C GLN A 81 -12.50 -18.72 -19.13
N ARG A 82 -12.75 -19.31 -17.95
CA ARG A 82 -12.02 -18.98 -16.71
C ARG A 82 -10.53 -19.33 -16.83
N LEU A 83 -10.21 -20.49 -17.40
CA LEU A 83 -8.83 -20.90 -17.63
C LEU A 83 -8.14 -19.96 -18.63
N ALA A 84 -8.79 -19.64 -19.75
CA ALA A 84 -8.26 -18.68 -20.72
C ALA A 84 -8.00 -17.31 -20.08
N ARG A 85 -8.93 -16.83 -19.24
CA ARG A 85 -8.75 -15.57 -18.51
C ARG A 85 -7.58 -15.62 -17.55
N ARG A 86 -7.41 -16.72 -16.81
CA ARG A 86 -6.27 -16.93 -15.89
C ARG A 86 -4.94 -16.95 -16.62
N THR A 87 -4.86 -17.62 -17.76
CA THR A 87 -3.65 -17.61 -18.60
C THR A 87 -3.29 -16.20 -19.04
N LEU A 88 -4.28 -15.43 -19.54
CA LEU A 88 -4.07 -14.03 -19.92
C LEU A 88 -3.57 -13.17 -18.75
N LEU A 89 -4.16 -13.34 -17.56
CA LEU A 89 -3.71 -12.63 -16.35
C LEU A 89 -2.28 -13.02 -15.96
N ALA A 90 -1.94 -14.31 -16.02
CA ALA A 90 -0.59 -14.81 -15.75
C ALA A 90 0.44 -14.18 -16.70
N GLU A 91 0.13 -14.12 -18.00
CA GLU A 91 0.97 -13.45 -19.00
C GLU A 91 1.14 -11.95 -18.70
N CYS A 92 0.07 -11.25 -18.34
CA CYS A 92 0.15 -9.84 -18.00
C CYS A 92 1.06 -9.58 -16.78
N ARG A 93 1.05 -10.48 -15.79
CA ARG A 93 1.88 -10.37 -14.58
C ARG A 93 3.37 -10.50 -14.86
N GLU A 94 3.77 -11.15 -15.95
CA GLU A 94 5.16 -11.20 -16.39
C GLU A 94 5.73 -9.79 -16.60
N ALA A 95 4.91 -8.77 -16.88
CA ALA A 95 5.36 -7.40 -17.08
C ALA A 95 6.11 -6.82 -15.86
N LEU A 96 5.81 -7.29 -14.64
CA LEU A 96 6.45 -6.81 -13.40
C LEU A 96 7.66 -7.65 -12.99
N LYS A 97 7.85 -8.87 -13.52
CA LYS A 97 8.96 -9.76 -13.10
C LYS A 97 10.36 -9.26 -13.48
N PRO A 98 10.59 -8.62 -14.65
CA PRO A 98 11.89 -8.08 -15.01
C PRO A 98 12.34 -6.87 -14.18
N LEU A 99 11.44 -6.27 -13.40
CA LEU A 99 11.79 -5.13 -12.57
C LEU A 99 12.73 -5.61 -11.44
N PRO A 100 13.87 -4.93 -11.23
CA PRO A 100 14.80 -5.34 -10.18
C PRO A 100 14.12 -5.22 -8.83
N SER A 101 14.18 -6.31 -8.07
CA SER A 101 13.70 -6.34 -6.69
C SER A 101 14.81 -5.86 -5.76
N ASP A 102 14.43 -5.17 -4.69
CA ASP A 102 15.30 -4.62 -3.65
C ASP A 102 16.23 -3.46 -4.07
N ASP A 103 16.35 -3.17 -5.37
CA ASP A 103 17.09 -2.02 -5.88
C ASP A 103 16.41 -0.68 -5.55
N LEU A 104 17.24 0.32 -5.24
CA LEU A 104 16.78 1.68 -5.01
C LEU A 104 16.72 2.47 -6.32
N HIS A 105 15.65 3.24 -6.49
CA HIS A 105 15.40 4.08 -7.65
C HIS A 105 15.08 5.53 -7.26
N GLU A 106 15.60 6.47 -8.04
CA GLU A 106 15.24 7.89 -7.92
C GLU A 106 13.86 8.17 -8.52
N ILE A 107 13.14 9.09 -7.92
CA ILE A 107 11.93 9.69 -8.48
C ILE A 107 12.31 11.10 -8.97
N PRO A 108 12.31 11.36 -10.29
CA PRO A 108 12.63 12.69 -10.82
C PRO A 108 11.76 13.79 -10.17
N GLY A 109 12.41 14.86 -9.69
CA GLY A 109 11.74 15.95 -8.97
C GLY A 109 11.48 15.69 -7.48
N ARG A 110 11.84 14.52 -6.93
CA ARG A 110 11.70 14.17 -5.51
C ARG A 110 13.04 13.77 -4.88
N PRO A 111 14.00 14.70 -4.71
CA PRO A 111 15.34 14.36 -4.25
C PRO A 111 15.41 13.80 -2.82
N GLY A 112 14.40 14.06 -1.97
CA GLY A 112 14.38 13.61 -0.57
C GLY A 112 13.90 12.17 -0.36
N VAL A 113 13.47 11.46 -1.41
CA VAL A 113 12.96 10.09 -1.31
C VAL A 113 13.46 9.23 -2.47
N VAL A 114 13.47 7.92 -2.23
CA VAL A 114 13.73 6.87 -3.22
C VAL A 114 12.68 5.79 -3.06
N PHE A 115 12.48 4.97 -4.08
CA PHE A 115 11.59 3.80 -3.99
C PHE A 115 12.34 2.52 -4.35
N ALA A 116 11.82 1.40 -3.86
CA ALA A 116 12.20 0.06 -4.30
C ALA A 116 10.96 -0.75 -4.62
N VAL A 117 11.09 -1.71 -5.53
CA VAL A 117 10.11 -2.79 -5.70
C VAL A 117 10.57 -3.97 -4.85
N LYS A 118 9.67 -4.54 -4.06
CA LYS A 118 9.94 -5.68 -3.17
C LYS A 118 9.15 -6.89 -3.66
N ASP A 119 9.79 -8.05 -3.53
CA ASP A 119 9.23 -9.36 -3.79
C ASP A 119 9.24 -10.18 -2.50
N TYR A 120 8.04 -10.45 -1.95
CA TYR A 120 7.87 -11.26 -0.75
C TYR A 120 7.29 -12.65 -1.07
N SER A 121 7.29 -13.07 -2.33
CA SER A 121 6.81 -14.41 -2.73
C SER A 121 7.71 -15.55 -2.25
N LYS A 122 8.99 -15.24 -2.03
CA LYS A 122 9.98 -16.19 -1.53
C LYS A 122 10.34 -15.88 -0.07
N PRO A 123 10.72 -16.90 0.72
CA PRO A 123 11.27 -16.68 2.05
C PRO A 123 12.52 -15.78 2.00
N ASP A 124 12.66 -14.93 3.01
CA ASP A 124 13.88 -14.15 3.21
C ASP A 124 14.91 -15.03 3.92
N THR A 125 15.80 -15.62 3.14
CA THR A 125 16.82 -16.56 3.63
C THR A 125 17.88 -15.89 4.50
N LEU A 126 18.10 -14.57 4.34
CA LEU A 126 19.10 -13.83 5.12
C LEU A 126 18.60 -13.54 6.53
N ARG A 127 17.30 -13.26 6.68
CA ARG A 127 16.68 -12.99 7.98
C ARG A 127 15.99 -14.20 8.60
N GLU A 128 15.99 -15.33 7.91
CA GLU A 128 15.26 -16.55 8.29
C GLU A 128 13.76 -16.28 8.54
N LEU A 129 13.14 -15.47 7.67
CA LEU A 129 11.73 -15.09 7.78
C LEU A 129 10.95 -15.66 6.60
N SER A 130 9.70 -16.07 6.84
CA SER A 130 8.76 -16.26 5.74
C SER A 130 8.49 -14.92 5.03
N GLY A 131 8.05 -14.97 3.76
CA GLY A 131 7.77 -13.76 2.98
C GLY A 131 6.80 -12.79 3.67
N LYS A 132 5.72 -13.33 4.27
CA LYS A 132 4.76 -12.54 5.05
C LYS A 132 5.37 -11.88 6.29
N GLU A 133 6.28 -12.58 6.99
CA GLU A 133 6.95 -12.03 8.18
C GLU A 133 7.94 -10.94 7.79
N ALA A 134 8.67 -11.12 6.69
CA ALA A 134 9.54 -10.11 6.12
C ALA A 134 8.74 -8.86 5.72
N ALA A 135 7.63 -9.01 4.99
CA ALA A 135 6.77 -7.90 4.60
C ALA A 135 6.21 -7.13 5.80
N ARG A 136 5.72 -7.85 6.83
CA ARG A 136 5.20 -7.25 8.06
C ARG A 136 6.28 -6.53 8.88
N LYS A 137 7.52 -7.02 8.85
CA LYS A 137 8.66 -6.38 9.51
C LYS A 137 9.13 -5.13 8.77
N ASP A 138 9.12 -5.16 7.44
CA ASP A 138 9.58 -4.07 6.59
C ASP A 138 8.57 -2.92 6.55
N ALA A 139 7.29 -3.21 6.32
CA ALA A 139 6.24 -2.22 6.16
C ALA A 139 5.05 -2.44 7.14
N PRO A 140 5.27 -2.46 8.47
CA PRO A 140 4.20 -2.77 9.44
C PRO A 140 3.01 -1.81 9.37
N PHE A 141 3.24 -0.57 8.93
CA PHE A 141 2.18 0.43 8.76
C PHE A 141 1.23 0.12 7.60
N LEU A 142 1.65 -0.66 6.60
CA LEU A 142 0.79 -1.10 5.51
C LEU A 142 -0.30 -2.00 6.06
N PHE A 143 0.08 -3.03 6.82
CA PHE A 143 -0.86 -3.96 7.47
C PHE A 143 -1.74 -3.25 8.49
N ARG A 144 -1.13 -2.48 9.40
CA ARG A 144 -1.86 -1.79 10.46
C ARG A 144 -2.93 -0.83 9.92
N ALA A 145 -2.71 -0.22 8.75
CA ALA A 145 -3.67 0.69 8.15
C ALA A 145 -5.03 0.03 7.84
N PHE A 146 -5.05 -1.26 7.47
CA PHE A 146 -6.27 -1.98 7.11
C PHE A 146 -6.75 -2.96 8.19
N GLU A 147 -5.84 -3.46 9.04
CA GLU A 147 -6.17 -4.42 10.10
C GLU A 147 -6.77 -3.77 11.35
N THR A 148 -6.58 -2.46 11.55
CA THR A 148 -7.05 -1.78 12.76
C THR A 148 -8.58 -1.82 12.84
N GLY A 149 -9.10 -2.40 13.92
CA GLY A 149 -10.55 -2.55 14.14
C GLY A 149 -11.17 -3.78 13.47
N GLN A 150 -10.38 -4.60 12.77
CA GLN A 150 -10.86 -5.83 12.13
C GLN A 150 -10.68 -7.05 13.03
N PRO A 151 -11.58 -8.05 12.93
CA PRO A 151 -11.40 -9.31 13.64
C PRO A 151 -10.15 -10.03 13.13
N ARG A 152 -9.35 -10.54 14.06
CA ARG A 152 -8.18 -11.38 13.73
C ARG A 152 -8.64 -12.76 13.24
N PRO A 153 -7.85 -13.41 12.36
CA PRO A 153 -8.13 -14.78 11.98
C PRO A 153 -8.12 -15.71 13.20
N PRO A 154 -8.98 -16.76 13.22
CA PRO A 154 -8.95 -17.77 14.26
C PRO A 154 -7.59 -18.50 14.25
N GLN A 155 -7.12 -18.95 15.41
CA GLN A 155 -5.83 -19.63 15.50
C GLN A 155 -5.84 -20.94 14.69
N PRO A 156 -4.75 -21.26 13.97
CA PRO A 156 -4.58 -22.54 13.29
C PRO A 156 -4.83 -23.72 14.24
N GLY A 157 -5.57 -24.72 13.80
CA GLY A 157 -5.92 -25.90 14.61
C GLY A 157 -7.15 -25.72 15.52
N SER A 158 -7.75 -24.53 15.59
CA SER A 158 -9.03 -24.35 16.30
C SER A 158 -10.22 -24.88 15.47
N LYS A 159 -11.27 -25.37 16.14
CA LYS A 159 -12.53 -25.79 15.46
C LYS A 159 -13.12 -24.69 14.56
N ARG A 160 -12.92 -23.42 14.94
CA ARG A 160 -13.35 -22.24 14.16
C ARG A 160 -12.47 -21.97 12.93
N ALA A 161 -11.22 -22.42 12.93
CA ALA A 161 -10.35 -22.33 11.76
C ALA A 161 -10.69 -23.41 10.71
N ALA A 162 -11.22 -24.56 11.14
CA ALA A 162 -11.59 -25.68 10.26
C ALA A 162 -13.00 -25.54 9.63
N ALA A 163 -13.85 -24.65 10.15
CA ALA A 163 -15.18 -24.40 9.60
C ALA A 163 -15.12 -23.50 8.35
N PRO A 164 -15.98 -23.72 7.34
CA PRO A 164 -16.09 -22.81 6.19
C PRO A 164 -16.36 -21.39 6.65
N ARG A 165 -15.50 -20.45 6.26
CA ARG A 165 -15.62 -19.03 6.63
C ARG A 165 -15.07 -18.13 5.53
N ALA A 166 -15.51 -16.88 5.54
CA ALA A 166 -14.84 -15.84 4.78
C ALA A 166 -13.42 -15.60 5.33
N PHE A 167 -12.48 -15.34 4.42
CA PHE A 167 -11.13 -14.94 4.77
C PHE A 167 -11.13 -13.52 5.34
N THR A 168 -10.24 -13.27 6.30
CA THR A 168 -10.10 -11.96 6.95
C THR A 168 -9.15 -11.06 6.18
N ILE A 169 -9.24 -9.75 6.41
CA ILE A 169 -8.32 -8.78 5.78
C ILE A 169 -6.83 -9.11 6.03
N HIS A 170 -6.52 -9.74 7.18
CA HIS A 170 -5.17 -10.14 7.55
C HIS A 170 -4.62 -11.18 6.56
N GLU A 171 -5.47 -12.14 6.17
CA GLU A 171 -5.13 -13.20 5.22
C GLU A 171 -5.05 -12.64 3.80
N TYR A 172 -6.00 -11.79 3.39
CA TYR A 172 -5.95 -11.10 2.10
C TYR A 172 -4.67 -10.28 1.95
N LEU A 173 -4.27 -9.52 2.97
CA LEU A 173 -3.03 -8.75 2.95
C LEU A 173 -1.80 -9.66 2.86
N ASP A 174 -1.75 -10.73 3.67
CA ASP A 174 -0.65 -11.69 3.64
C ASP A 174 -0.51 -12.32 2.24
N TRP A 175 -1.60 -12.79 1.66
CA TRP A 175 -1.60 -13.36 0.30
C TRP A 175 -1.28 -12.31 -0.75
N THR A 176 -1.77 -11.08 -0.61
CA THR A 176 -1.44 -10.03 -1.57
C THR A 176 0.06 -9.71 -1.56
N VAL A 177 0.72 -9.70 -0.39
CA VAL A 177 2.17 -9.43 -0.37
C VAL A 177 3.00 -10.65 -0.77
N THR A 178 2.57 -11.86 -0.42
CA THR A 178 3.30 -13.10 -0.79
C THR A 178 2.95 -13.61 -2.19
N ALA A 179 1.95 -13.03 -2.83
CA ALA A 179 1.53 -13.31 -4.19
C ALA A 179 1.44 -14.82 -4.55
N PRO A 180 0.79 -15.68 -3.74
CA PRO A 180 0.73 -17.10 -4.04
C PRO A 180 -0.09 -17.33 -5.31
N ASP A 181 0.39 -18.26 -6.14
CA ASP A 181 -0.38 -18.71 -7.29
C ASP A 181 -1.61 -19.51 -6.82
N PRO A 182 -2.76 -19.40 -7.51
CA PRO A 182 -3.94 -20.18 -7.19
C PRO A 182 -3.68 -21.68 -7.42
N VAL A 183 -4.14 -22.54 -6.52
CA VAL A 183 -3.97 -24.00 -6.64
C VAL A 183 -5.06 -24.59 -7.54
N THR A 184 -6.29 -24.08 -7.43
CA THR A 184 -7.46 -24.52 -8.19
C THR A 184 -8.07 -23.38 -9.01
N LEU A 185 -8.94 -23.73 -9.97
CA LEU A 185 -9.71 -22.76 -10.80
C LEU A 185 -10.70 -21.91 -10.00
N ASP A 186 -11.06 -22.34 -8.80
CA ASP A 186 -11.99 -21.64 -7.92
C ASP A 186 -11.27 -20.80 -6.86
N ASP A 187 -9.97 -20.99 -6.68
CA ASP A 187 -9.19 -20.21 -5.73
C ASP A 187 -9.11 -18.74 -6.14
N LEU A 188 -9.10 -17.85 -5.15
CA LEU A 188 -8.77 -16.45 -5.36
C LEU A 188 -7.34 -16.33 -5.89
N ASP A 189 -7.20 -15.56 -6.95
CA ASP A 189 -5.92 -15.37 -7.59
C ASP A 189 -5.18 -14.17 -6.98
N PHE A 190 -4.08 -14.43 -6.29
CA PHE A 190 -3.15 -13.42 -5.76
C PHE A 190 -1.80 -13.42 -6.48
N GLY A 191 -1.64 -14.21 -7.55
CA GLY A 191 -0.38 -14.33 -8.25
C GLY A 191 0.10 -12.98 -8.80
N GLY A 192 1.41 -12.77 -8.79
CA GLY A 192 2.05 -11.64 -9.48
C GLY A 192 2.00 -10.28 -8.78
N PHE A 193 1.52 -10.18 -7.53
CA PHE A 193 1.66 -8.94 -6.76
C PHE A 193 3.13 -8.62 -6.44
N ARG A 194 3.43 -7.32 -6.40
CA ARG A 194 4.69 -6.73 -5.92
C ARG A 194 4.39 -5.64 -4.90
N VAL A 195 5.36 -5.28 -4.07
CA VAL A 195 5.19 -4.17 -3.11
C VAL A 195 6.13 -3.03 -3.49
N VAL A 196 5.59 -1.86 -3.79
CA VAL A 196 6.37 -0.63 -4.01
C VAL A 196 6.54 0.07 -2.67
N VAL A 197 7.79 0.30 -2.27
CA VAL A 197 8.13 0.86 -0.96
C VAL A 197 8.91 2.15 -1.11
N LEU A 198 8.48 3.21 -0.44
CA LEU A 198 9.12 4.52 -0.43
C LEU A 198 9.96 4.71 0.83
N TYR A 199 11.22 5.12 0.65
CA TYR A 199 12.18 5.39 1.70
C TYR A 199 12.62 6.85 1.68
N PRO A 200 12.99 7.44 2.83
CA PRO A 200 13.70 8.70 2.82
C PRO A 200 15.11 8.46 2.28
N ARG A 201 15.53 9.30 1.35
CA ARG A 201 16.87 9.26 0.80
C ARG A 201 17.84 9.81 1.85
N TYR A 202 18.96 9.14 2.04
CA TYR A 202 20.10 9.77 2.70
C TYR A 202 20.70 10.85 1.79
N LEU A 203 20.83 12.06 2.32
CA LEU A 203 21.51 13.16 1.63
C LEU A 203 22.85 13.36 2.31
N SER A 204 23.93 13.21 1.56
CA SER A 204 25.27 13.60 2.01
C SER A 204 25.23 15.07 2.41
N LEU A 205 25.59 15.36 3.65
CA LEU A 205 25.70 16.74 4.12
C LEU A 205 26.84 17.44 3.40
N TRP A 206 26.73 18.76 3.25
CA TRP A 206 27.84 19.58 2.80
C TRP A 206 29.02 19.33 3.74
N PRO A 207 30.22 18.98 3.24
CA PRO A 207 31.38 18.92 4.12
C PRO A 207 31.62 20.32 4.69
N ALA A 208 31.97 20.39 5.97
CA ALA A 208 32.44 21.65 6.53
C ALA A 208 33.72 22.07 5.78
N PRO A 209 33.91 23.36 5.47
CA PRO A 209 35.12 23.83 4.79
C PRO A 209 36.38 23.31 5.51
N GLY A 210 37.26 22.59 4.80
CA GLY A 210 38.52 22.05 5.34
C GLY A 210 38.46 20.61 5.88
N ALA A 211 37.34 19.91 5.81
CA ALA A 211 37.21 18.51 6.27
C ALA A 211 37.85 17.45 5.33
N VAL A 212 38.54 17.84 4.26
CA VAL A 212 38.44 17.11 2.98
C VAL A 212 39.80 16.74 2.38
N GLU A 213 40.51 15.82 3.01
CA GLU A 213 41.61 15.07 2.35
C GLU A 213 41.46 13.57 2.68
N ALA A 214 41.44 13.22 3.97
CA ALA A 214 41.41 11.82 4.42
C ALA A 214 40.08 11.11 4.11
N ASP A 215 38.93 11.78 4.30
CA ASP A 215 37.61 11.16 4.09
C ASP A 215 37.26 10.95 2.61
N VAL A 216 37.84 11.77 1.72
CA VAL A 216 37.66 11.63 0.26
C VAL A 216 38.51 10.51 -0.29
N ALA A 217 39.76 10.42 0.17
CA ALA A 217 40.63 9.31 -0.18
C ALA A 217 40.04 7.99 0.34
N ALA A 218 39.47 7.96 1.54
CA ALA A 218 38.80 6.79 2.11
C ALA A 218 37.54 6.38 1.34
N ALA A 219 36.68 7.33 0.97
CA ALA A 219 35.47 7.05 0.18
C ALA A 219 35.80 6.59 -1.25
N ALA A 220 36.78 7.22 -1.90
CA ALA A 220 37.25 6.81 -3.22
C ALA A 220 37.96 5.44 -3.18
N ALA A 221 38.75 5.17 -2.14
CA ALA A 221 39.40 3.88 -1.94
C ALA A 221 38.39 2.77 -1.63
N GLU A 222 37.30 3.05 -0.89
CA GLU A 222 36.24 2.08 -0.64
C GLU A 222 35.41 1.82 -1.91
N ASP A 223 35.08 2.85 -2.70
CA ASP A 223 34.47 2.69 -4.03
C ASP A 223 35.36 1.85 -4.96
N GLU A 224 36.68 2.07 -4.96
CA GLU A 224 37.64 1.32 -5.77
C GLU A 224 37.85 -0.12 -5.25
N ARG A 225 37.87 -0.31 -3.92
CA ARG A 225 37.95 -1.63 -3.28
C ARG A 225 36.71 -2.46 -3.56
N LEU A 226 35.52 -1.85 -3.47
CA LEU A 226 34.25 -2.47 -3.83
C LEU A 226 34.20 -2.82 -5.33
N ALA A 227 34.76 -1.99 -6.21
CA ALA A 227 34.87 -2.29 -7.63
C ALA A 227 35.88 -3.44 -7.94
N LYS A 228 36.99 -3.54 -7.19
CA LYS A 228 38.04 -4.56 -7.36
C LYS A 228 37.73 -5.90 -6.68
N ALA A 229 36.94 -5.91 -5.61
CA ALA A 229 36.63 -7.11 -4.83
C ALA A 229 35.71 -8.11 -5.56
N GLY A 230 35.30 -7.85 -6.80
CA GLY A 230 34.43 -8.73 -7.60
C GLY A 230 33.02 -8.91 -7.03
N GLY A 231 32.77 -8.42 -5.81
CA GLY A 231 31.44 -8.15 -5.32
C GLY A 231 30.87 -7.07 -6.21
N ALA A 232 29.78 -7.37 -6.89
CA ALA A 232 28.92 -6.36 -7.44
C ALA A 232 28.47 -5.42 -6.30
N ALA A 233 29.28 -4.42 -5.94
CA ALA A 233 28.75 -3.12 -5.63
C ALA A 233 28.16 -2.64 -6.95
N ALA A 234 26.98 -3.17 -7.24
CA ALA A 234 26.22 -2.96 -8.44
C ALA A 234 26.24 -1.46 -8.69
N ALA A 235 26.97 -1.02 -9.73
CA ALA A 235 26.61 0.20 -10.41
C ALA A 235 25.09 0.10 -10.57
N PRO A 236 24.28 0.97 -9.93
CA PRO A 236 22.88 0.69 -9.62
C PRO A 236 22.25 0.07 -10.85
N LEU A 237 21.88 -1.22 -10.75
CA LEU A 237 21.62 -2.05 -11.92
C LEU A 237 20.62 -1.29 -12.77
N ARG A 238 21.10 -0.89 -13.95
CA ARG A 238 20.41 0.03 -14.82
C ARG A 238 19.19 -0.70 -15.35
N HIS A 239 18.04 -0.59 -14.70
CA HIS A 239 16.82 -0.90 -15.39
C HIS A 239 16.58 0.23 -16.38
N ARG A 240 16.83 -0.01 -17.68
CA ARG A 240 16.73 1.00 -18.76
C ARG A 240 15.44 1.82 -18.73
N ARG A 241 14.40 1.28 -18.11
CA ARG A 241 13.05 1.86 -18.07
C ARG A 241 12.62 2.40 -16.70
N LEU A 242 13.28 2.02 -15.60
CA LEU A 242 12.99 2.56 -14.26
C LEU A 242 14.12 3.48 -13.82
N ALA A 243 13.78 4.67 -13.34
CA ALA A 243 14.71 5.72 -12.90
C ALA A 243 15.35 6.55 -14.02
N CYS A 244 16.23 7.48 -13.60
CA CYS A 244 16.95 8.37 -14.50
C CYS A 244 17.94 7.58 -15.37
N SER A 245 18.11 7.97 -16.63
CA SER A 245 19.07 7.36 -17.57
C SER A 245 20.53 7.44 -17.14
N ARG A 246 20.84 8.17 -16.06
CA ARG A 246 22.18 8.40 -15.53
C ARG A 246 22.27 7.81 -14.12
N PRO A 247 23.43 7.25 -13.72
CA PRO A 247 23.63 6.75 -12.36
C PRO A 247 23.27 7.79 -11.30
N ALA A 248 22.63 7.38 -10.22
CA ALA A 248 22.29 8.26 -9.12
C ALA A 248 23.55 8.89 -8.51
N MET A 249 23.47 10.18 -8.16
CA MET A 249 24.54 10.89 -7.46
C MET A 249 23.94 11.74 -6.32
N PRO A 250 24.32 11.51 -5.05
CA PRO A 250 25.21 10.44 -4.58
C PRO A 250 24.55 9.06 -4.77
N VAL A 251 25.34 7.99 -4.56
CA VAL A 251 24.84 6.61 -4.52
C VAL A 251 23.61 6.55 -3.61
N LEU A 252 22.55 5.86 -4.06
CA LEU A 252 21.31 5.81 -3.29
C LEU A 252 21.52 4.99 -2.03
N GLN A 253 21.25 5.62 -0.90
CA GLN A 253 21.31 5.00 0.41
C GLN A 253 20.07 5.41 1.21
N THR A 254 19.66 4.54 2.11
CA THR A 254 18.54 4.77 3.03
C THR A 254 19.00 4.42 4.44
N HIS A 255 18.85 5.33 5.40
CA HIS A 255 19.14 5.06 6.81
C HIS A 255 17.88 4.85 7.66
N ALA A 256 16.70 4.78 7.04
CA ALA A 256 15.45 4.82 7.79
C ALA A 256 14.46 3.75 7.37
N THR A 257 13.48 3.58 8.26
CA THR A 257 12.29 2.78 8.04
C THR A 257 11.48 3.30 6.84
N PRO A 258 10.75 2.42 6.14
CA PRO A 258 9.88 2.85 5.05
C PRO A 258 8.81 3.85 5.50
N ILE A 259 8.41 4.72 4.57
CA ILE A 259 7.48 5.83 4.81
C ILE A 259 6.10 5.53 4.22
N CYS A 260 6.07 5.04 2.98
CA CYS A 260 4.86 4.68 2.27
C CYS A 260 5.08 3.32 1.60
N ALA A 261 4.00 2.57 1.41
CA ALA A 261 4.02 1.34 0.66
C ALA A 261 2.69 1.16 -0.07
N ALA A 262 2.75 0.49 -1.22
CA ALA A 262 1.57 0.05 -1.94
C ALA A 262 1.81 -1.33 -2.57
N THR A 263 0.76 -2.13 -2.67
CA THR A 263 0.79 -3.36 -3.47
C THR A 263 0.41 -3.02 -4.91
N ILE A 264 1.06 -3.65 -5.87
CA ILE A 264 0.76 -3.48 -7.30
C ILE A 264 0.66 -4.82 -8.01
N ARG A 265 -0.22 -4.94 -9.00
CA ARG A 265 -0.33 -6.11 -9.88
C ARG A 265 -0.70 -5.69 -11.29
N ALA A 266 -0.08 -6.32 -12.28
CA ALA A 266 -0.39 -6.05 -13.69
C ALA A 266 -1.58 -6.90 -14.16
N GLY A 267 -2.50 -6.25 -14.86
CA GLY A 267 -3.56 -6.88 -15.64
C GLY A 267 -3.53 -6.39 -17.09
N PRO A 268 -4.51 -6.80 -17.92
CA PRO A 268 -4.55 -6.42 -19.33
C PRO A 268 -4.81 -4.92 -19.49
N GLY A 269 -3.75 -4.15 -19.79
CA GLY A 269 -3.84 -2.70 -20.01
C GLY A 269 -3.99 -1.86 -18.74
N PHE A 270 -3.93 -2.45 -17.55
CA PHE A 270 -4.02 -1.72 -16.29
C PHE A 270 -3.04 -2.24 -15.22
N LEU A 271 -2.71 -1.37 -14.26
CA LEU A 271 -1.98 -1.71 -13.05
C LEU A 271 -2.93 -1.53 -11.86
N GLU A 272 -3.23 -2.63 -11.18
CA GLU A 272 -4.06 -2.65 -9.98
C GLU A 272 -3.24 -2.24 -8.75
N VAL A 273 -3.82 -1.39 -7.89
CA VAL A 273 -3.21 -0.90 -6.64
C VAL A 273 -4.22 -1.04 -5.48
N PRO A 274 -4.37 -2.24 -4.90
CA PRO A 274 -5.46 -2.49 -3.94
C PRO A 274 -5.14 -2.01 -2.52
N PHE A 275 -3.86 -2.02 -2.11
CA PHE A 275 -3.44 -1.50 -0.81
C PHE A 275 -2.46 -0.35 -0.97
N TYR A 276 -2.75 0.75 -0.28
CA TYR A 276 -1.94 1.96 -0.31
C TYR A 276 -1.90 2.59 1.09
N ALA A 277 -0.70 2.73 1.67
CA ALA A 277 -0.57 3.24 3.03
C ALA A 277 0.64 4.18 3.20
N THR A 278 0.45 5.15 4.09
CA THR A 278 1.51 6.03 4.59
C THR A 278 1.61 5.89 6.10
N HIS A 279 2.85 5.74 6.58
CA HIS A 279 3.18 5.70 8.00
C HIS A 279 2.58 6.92 8.72
N GLU A 280 1.93 6.70 9.86
CA GLU A 280 1.08 7.68 10.54
C GLU A 280 1.81 9.01 10.83
N SER A 281 3.03 8.96 11.37
CA SER A 281 3.85 10.15 11.67
C SER A 281 4.41 10.90 10.43
N LYS A 282 4.20 10.34 9.24
CA LYS A 282 4.69 10.86 7.96
C LYS A 282 3.55 11.33 7.05
N ARG A 283 2.28 11.19 7.46
CA ARG A 283 1.11 11.69 6.71
C ARG A 283 1.17 13.22 6.54
N ASN A 284 0.43 13.74 5.55
CA ASN A 284 0.31 15.16 5.22
C ASN A 284 1.62 15.88 4.81
N LYS A 285 2.63 15.12 4.39
CA LYS A 285 3.95 15.64 3.94
C LYS A 285 4.22 15.41 2.45
N GLY A 286 3.20 14.99 1.70
CA GLY A 286 3.32 14.71 0.26
C GLY A 286 3.94 13.37 -0.12
N TYR A 287 4.32 12.50 0.83
CA TYR A 287 4.91 11.19 0.52
C TYR A 287 3.94 10.26 -0.22
N GLY A 288 2.65 10.31 0.10
CA GLY A 288 1.62 9.60 -0.67
C GLY A 288 1.44 10.10 -2.10
N ARG A 289 1.94 11.31 -2.44
CA ARG A 289 2.01 11.73 -3.84
C ARG A 289 3.29 11.22 -4.50
N ALA A 290 4.40 11.24 -3.77
CA ALA A 290 5.68 10.71 -4.28
C ALA A 290 5.61 9.21 -4.59
N LEU A 291 4.96 8.40 -3.73
CA LEU A 291 4.76 6.97 -4.02
C LEU A 291 3.87 6.75 -5.26
N LEU A 292 2.83 7.57 -5.47
CA LEU A 292 2.03 7.51 -6.71
C LEU A 292 2.89 7.84 -7.95
N GLU A 293 3.75 8.87 -7.87
CA GLU A 293 4.69 9.20 -8.95
C GLU A 293 5.69 8.07 -9.25
N ALA A 294 6.07 7.27 -8.23
CA ALA A 294 6.86 6.05 -8.42
C ALA A 294 6.06 4.95 -9.15
N ILE A 295 4.78 4.75 -8.78
CA ILE A 295 3.88 3.81 -9.47
C ILE A 295 3.68 4.23 -10.93
N GLU A 296 3.48 5.52 -11.20
CA GLU A 296 3.40 6.03 -12.57
C GLU A 296 4.70 5.77 -13.37
N ALA A 297 5.87 5.91 -12.74
CA ALA A 297 7.13 5.56 -13.38
C ALA A 297 7.22 4.06 -13.70
N ILE A 298 6.69 3.19 -12.83
CA ILE A 298 6.57 1.75 -13.09
C ILE A 298 5.65 1.49 -14.28
N CYS A 299 4.46 2.09 -14.30
CA CYS A 299 3.52 1.96 -15.42
C CYS A 299 4.15 2.37 -16.77
N ARG A 300 4.84 3.52 -16.81
CA ARG A 300 5.56 3.96 -18.02
C ARG A 300 6.66 2.98 -18.42
N ALA A 301 7.38 2.41 -17.45
CA ALA A 301 8.44 1.45 -17.71
C ALA A 301 7.92 0.12 -18.28
N THR A 302 6.74 -0.31 -17.84
CA THR A 302 6.09 -1.55 -18.28
C THR A 302 5.16 -1.35 -19.47
N GLY A 303 4.90 -0.10 -19.88
CA GLY A 303 3.98 0.23 -20.98
C GLY A 303 2.50 0.09 -20.59
N ILE A 304 2.18 0.07 -19.30
CA ILE A 304 0.81 -0.04 -18.81
C ILE A 304 0.21 1.39 -18.76
N PRO A 305 -0.89 1.67 -19.48
CA PRO A 305 -1.40 3.03 -19.62
C PRO A 305 -2.34 3.48 -18.50
N THR A 306 -2.90 2.55 -17.72
CA THR A 306 -3.96 2.87 -16.74
C THR A 306 -3.62 2.33 -15.36
N ILE A 307 -3.94 3.09 -14.31
CA ILE A 307 -3.87 2.66 -12.92
C ILE A 307 -5.30 2.48 -12.41
N LEU A 308 -5.59 1.33 -11.84
CA LEU A 308 -6.83 1.03 -11.13
C LEU A 308 -6.54 0.91 -9.64
N LEU A 309 -7.38 1.53 -8.80
CA LEU A 309 -7.32 1.35 -7.36
C LEU A 309 -8.73 1.22 -6.79
N CYS A 310 -8.84 0.47 -5.69
CA CYS A 310 -10.04 0.46 -4.88
C CYS A 310 -9.87 1.45 -3.71
N SER A 311 -10.68 2.50 -3.70
CA SER A 311 -10.70 3.49 -2.63
C SER A 311 -11.83 3.15 -1.66
N THR A 312 -11.67 3.44 -0.37
CA THR A 312 -12.82 3.51 0.54
C THR A 312 -13.87 4.47 -0.03
N ASP A 313 -15.14 4.08 0.03
CA ASP A 313 -16.27 4.87 -0.42
C ASP A 313 -16.65 5.95 0.61
N ASP A 314 -15.69 6.81 0.93
CA ASP A 314 -15.91 8.00 1.74
C ASP A 314 -15.55 9.26 0.94
N PRO A 315 -16.33 10.36 1.05
CA PRO A 315 -16.12 11.56 0.24
C PRO A 315 -14.71 12.17 0.36
N LYS A 316 -14.05 12.06 1.52
CA LYS A 316 -12.74 12.68 1.72
C LYS A 316 -11.63 11.89 1.05
N THR A 317 -11.62 10.56 1.19
CA THR A 317 -10.64 9.70 0.53
C THR A 317 -10.82 9.76 -0.97
N ARG A 318 -12.06 9.68 -1.48
CA ARG A 318 -12.37 9.88 -2.90
C ARG A 318 -11.88 11.24 -3.40
N GLY A 319 -12.17 12.32 -2.66
CA GLY A 319 -11.70 13.66 -3.00
C GLY A 319 -10.17 13.78 -3.06
N THR A 320 -9.45 13.06 -2.20
CA THR A 320 -7.99 13.01 -2.22
C THR A 320 -7.48 12.34 -3.50
N TRP A 321 -8.08 11.22 -3.91
CA TRP A 321 -7.73 10.54 -5.16
C TRP A 321 -8.08 11.37 -6.39
N GLN A 322 -9.22 12.06 -6.38
CA GLN A 322 -9.63 12.98 -7.44
C GLN A 322 -8.63 14.12 -7.65
N GLN A 323 -8.11 14.71 -6.56
CA GLN A 323 -7.05 15.72 -6.64
C GLN A 323 -5.74 15.18 -7.23
N LEU A 324 -5.53 13.86 -7.17
CA LEU A 324 -4.38 13.17 -7.78
C LEU A 324 -4.65 12.69 -9.22
N GLY A 325 -5.82 13.03 -9.77
CA GLY A 325 -6.21 12.73 -11.14
C GLY A 325 -7.00 11.44 -11.33
N PHE A 326 -7.43 10.79 -10.25
CA PHE A 326 -8.30 9.62 -10.37
C PHE A 326 -9.77 10.01 -10.59
N GLN A 327 -10.49 9.17 -11.32
CA GLN A 327 -11.92 9.28 -11.56
C GLN A 327 -12.60 8.02 -11.04
N VAL A 328 -13.84 8.16 -10.56
CA VAL A 328 -14.64 6.98 -10.22
C VAL A 328 -14.95 6.21 -11.50
N SER A 329 -14.69 4.91 -11.50
CA SER A 329 -14.93 4.05 -12.66
C SER A 329 -16.40 3.65 -12.72
N SER A 330 -17.03 3.91 -13.86
CA SER A 330 -18.32 3.30 -14.21
C SER A 330 -18.12 1.87 -14.72
N GLN A 331 -19.18 1.05 -14.71
CA GLN A 331 -19.11 -0.30 -15.27
C GLN A 331 -18.68 -0.28 -16.75
N SER A 332 -19.26 0.63 -17.55
CA SER A 332 -18.88 0.77 -18.97
C SER A 332 -17.40 1.06 -19.21
N GLN A 333 -16.73 1.78 -18.30
CA GLN A 333 -15.30 2.05 -18.38
C GLN A 333 -14.47 0.83 -18.01
N LEU A 334 -14.90 0.07 -17.01
CA LEU A 334 -14.26 -1.19 -16.65
C LEU A 334 -14.40 -2.21 -17.79
N ASP A 335 -15.58 -2.31 -18.39
CA ASP A 335 -15.84 -3.17 -19.55
C ASP A 335 -14.96 -2.76 -20.75
N ALA A 336 -14.82 -1.46 -21.02
CA ALA A 336 -13.96 -0.94 -22.09
C ALA A 336 -12.46 -1.23 -21.85
N LEU A 337 -12.04 -1.30 -20.59
CA LEU A 337 -10.69 -1.74 -20.20
C LEU A 337 -10.56 -3.27 -20.19
N GLY A 338 -11.62 -4.01 -20.51
CA GLY A 338 -11.65 -5.47 -20.47
C GLY A 338 -11.49 -6.02 -19.05
N VAL A 339 -11.89 -5.25 -18.02
CA VAL A 339 -11.86 -5.66 -16.61
C VAL A 339 -13.13 -6.44 -16.29
N THR A 340 -12.94 -7.60 -15.71
CA THR A 340 -13.97 -8.51 -15.22
C THR A 340 -13.95 -8.55 -13.69
N HIS A 341 -15.04 -9.03 -13.09
CA HIS A 341 -15.21 -9.09 -11.64
C HIS A 341 -14.17 -9.96 -10.89
N MET A 342 -13.45 -10.85 -11.58
CA MET A 342 -12.43 -11.71 -10.98
C MET A 342 -11.01 -11.15 -11.09
N ASP A 343 -10.81 -10.06 -11.82
CA ASP A 343 -9.46 -9.55 -12.07
C ASP A 343 -8.93 -8.68 -10.95
N LEU A 344 -9.81 -7.96 -10.25
CA LEU A 344 -9.45 -7.02 -9.21
C LEU A 344 -9.75 -7.61 -7.83
N LEU A 345 -8.96 -7.25 -6.84
CA LEU A 345 -9.30 -7.46 -5.44
C LEU A 345 -10.45 -6.51 -5.07
N HIS A 346 -11.64 -7.10 -4.95
CA HIS A 346 -12.83 -6.41 -4.47
C HIS A 346 -12.90 -6.44 -2.94
N MET A 347 -13.13 -5.27 -2.35
CA MET A 347 -13.32 -5.11 -0.91
C MET A 347 -14.64 -4.40 -0.62
N ASP A 348 -15.32 -4.79 0.46
CA ASP A 348 -16.57 -4.16 0.87
C ASP A 348 -16.37 -2.66 1.17
N ASN A 349 -17.39 -1.85 0.85
CA ASN A 349 -17.38 -0.39 1.02
C ASN A 349 -16.23 0.30 0.27
N THR A 350 -15.79 -0.28 -0.86
CA THR A 350 -14.85 0.37 -1.76
C THR A 350 -15.51 0.74 -3.08
N VAL A 351 -14.98 1.79 -3.69
CA VAL A 351 -15.30 2.24 -5.04
C VAL A 351 -14.06 2.05 -5.92
N GLN A 352 -14.26 1.52 -7.12
CA GLN A 352 -13.19 1.43 -8.09
C GLN A 352 -12.94 2.79 -8.72
N MET A 353 -11.67 3.17 -8.81
CA MET A 353 -11.24 4.40 -9.42
C MET A 353 -10.13 4.12 -10.43
N HIS A 354 -10.10 4.87 -11.52
CA HIS A 354 -9.08 4.76 -12.55
C HIS A 354 -8.36 6.09 -12.77
N LYS A 355 -7.14 6.01 -13.27
CA LYS A 355 -6.35 7.14 -13.71
C LYS A 355 -5.49 6.73 -14.90
N GLU A 356 -5.52 7.54 -15.95
CA GLU A 356 -4.54 7.42 -17.02
C GLU A 356 -3.16 7.84 -16.54
N VAL A 357 -2.15 7.07 -16.92
CA VAL A 357 -0.75 7.33 -16.58
C VAL A 357 -0.30 8.56 -17.36
N PRO A 358 -0.02 9.69 -16.69
CA PRO A 358 0.33 10.91 -17.40
C PRO A 358 1.67 10.71 -18.12
N PRO A 359 1.95 11.44 -19.21
CA PRO A 359 3.23 11.36 -19.90
C PRO A 359 4.39 11.73 -18.96
N GLN A 360 5.59 11.22 -19.27
CA GLN A 360 6.77 11.55 -18.47
C GLN A 360 7.05 13.05 -18.57
N ARG A 361 7.13 13.71 -17.41
CA ARG A 361 7.53 15.12 -17.36
C ARG A 361 8.98 15.25 -17.86
N PRO A 362 9.29 16.27 -18.68
CA PRO A 362 10.63 16.48 -19.23
C PRO A 362 11.55 17.07 -18.15
N TRP A 363 11.86 16.28 -17.13
CA TRP A 363 12.80 16.67 -16.09
C TRP A 363 14.21 16.73 -16.67
N HIS A 364 14.85 17.88 -16.53
CA HIS A 364 16.28 18.02 -16.77
C HIS A 364 17.02 17.77 -15.47
N SER A 365 18.25 17.27 -15.56
CA SER A 365 19.11 17.04 -14.40
C SER A 365 20.42 17.82 -14.51
N LEU A 366 20.80 18.46 -13.41
CA LEU A 366 22.12 19.05 -13.19
C LEU A 366 22.83 18.26 -12.10
N CYS A 367 24.15 18.21 -12.17
CA CYS A 367 24.97 17.71 -11.07
C CYS A 367 25.72 18.89 -10.46
N ILE A 368 25.42 19.18 -9.20
CA ILE A 368 26.18 20.12 -8.39
C ILE A 368 27.35 19.32 -7.79
N LYS A 369 28.57 19.82 -8.00
CA LYS A 369 29.79 19.26 -7.46
C LYS A 369 30.53 20.34 -6.67
N HIS A 370 30.92 20.03 -5.45
CA HIS A 370 31.78 20.88 -4.63
C HIS A 370 32.68 19.98 -3.78
N GLU A 371 33.98 19.92 -4.09
CA GLU A 371 34.90 18.98 -3.47
C GLU A 371 34.37 17.52 -3.54
N ALA A 372 34.20 16.87 -2.37
CA ALA A 372 33.61 15.54 -2.23
C ALA A 372 32.09 15.50 -2.45
N TYR A 373 31.40 16.63 -2.28
CA TYR A 373 29.96 16.70 -2.39
C TYR A 373 29.53 16.61 -3.85
N ARG A 374 28.62 15.67 -4.14
CA ARG A 374 28.01 15.47 -5.45
C ARG A 374 26.52 15.25 -5.26
N GLN A 375 25.69 16.15 -5.79
CA GLN A 375 24.23 15.98 -5.76
C GLN A 375 23.62 16.21 -7.14
N ARG A 376 22.73 15.30 -7.52
CA ARG A 376 21.85 15.49 -8.67
C ARG A 376 20.64 16.32 -8.26
N VAL A 377 20.37 17.37 -9.02
CA VAL A 377 19.18 18.21 -8.89
C VAL A 377 18.36 18.11 -10.17
N TYR A 378 17.04 18.12 -10.01
CA TYR A 378 16.09 18.06 -11.11
C TYR A 378 15.37 19.40 -11.25
N TYR A 379 15.18 19.84 -12.49
CA TYR A 379 14.41 21.04 -12.82
C TYR A 379 13.56 20.82 -14.06
N LEU A 380 12.44 21.54 -14.16
CA LEU A 380 11.61 21.57 -15.36
C LEU A 380 11.93 22.87 -16.12
N PRO A 381 12.45 22.80 -17.35
CA PRO A 381 12.67 23.99 -18.16
C PRO A 381 11.38 24.78 -18.36
N GLY A 382 11.45 26.11 -18.26
CA GLY A 382 10.28 26.98 -18.42
C GLY A 382 9.24 26.90 -17.30
N TYR A 383 9.45 26.05 -16.27
CA TYR A 383 8.61 26.08 -15.08
C TYR A 383 8.96 27.32 -14.26
N GLN A 384 8.13 28.35 -14.38
CA GLN A 384 8.15 29.48 -13.47
C GLN A 384 7.56 29.00 -12.15
N VAL A 385 8.37 29.04 -11.08
CA VAL A 385 7.84 28.92 -9.73
C VAL A 385 6.83 30.05 -9.59
N PRO A 386 5.54 29.79 -9.30
CA PRO A 386 4.61 30.86 -9.02
C PRO A 386 5.23 31.74 -7.94
N ASP A 387 5.27 33.05 -8.16
CA ASP A 387 5.84 33.98 -7.18
C ASP A 387 5.29 33.62 -5.80
N PRO A 388 6.14 33.47 -4.78
CA PRO A 388 5.67 33.14 -3.45
C PRO A 388 4.63 34.19 -3.09
N VAL A 389 3.37 33.76 -2.92
CA VAL A 389 2.30 34.63 -2.43
C VAL A 389 2.87 35.31 -1.19
N PRO A 390 3.04 36.65 -1.17
CA PRO A 390 3.62 37.33 -0.04
C PRO A 390 2.83 36.90 1.18
N LEU A 391 3.47 36.15 2.08
CA LEU A 391 2.88 35.91 3.38
C LEU A 391 2.62 37.30 3.95
N PRO A 392 1.38 37.65 4.32
CA PRO A 392 1.16 38.90 5.02
C PRO A 392 2.13 38.91 6.20
N LEU A 393 2.94 39.96 6.30
CA LEU A 393 3.78 40.29 7.44
C LEU A 393 2.84 40.53 8.64
N SER A 394 2.23 39.46 9.14
CA SER A 394 1.46 39.47 10.37
C SER A 394 2.48 39.55 11.49
N SER A 395 2.56 40.75 12.05
CA SER A 395 3.11 41.09 13.36
C SER A 395 3.00 39.95 14.38
N ALA A 396 4.08 39.81 15.15
CA ALA A 396 4.18 39.06 16.40
C ALA A 396 4.04 37.53 16.27
N PHE A 397 5.20 36.86 16.25
CA PHE A 397 5.29 35.53 16.85
C PHE A 397 4.85 35.67 18.33
N PRO A 398 3.80 34.98 18.80
CA PRO A 398 3.57 34.89 20.23
C PRO A 398 4.76 34.16 20.85
N SER A 399 5.49 34.85 21.72
CA SER A 399 6.54 34.26 22.54
C SER A 399 5.97 33.03 23.24
N LYS A 400 6.59 31.87 23.02
CA LYS A 400 6.24 30.62 23.71
C LYS A 400 6.18 30.91 25.22
N PRO A 401 5.11 30.55 25.94
CA PRO A 401 5.09 30.68 27.38
C PRO A 401 6.18 29.79 27.98
N SER A 402 7.10 30.40 28.72
CA SER A 402 8.13 29.73 29.50
C SER A 402 7.49 28.72 30.44
N LYS A 403 7.93 27.46 30.41
CA LYS A 403 7.48 26.43 31.35
C LYS A 403 7.70 26.90 32.79
N PRO A 404 6.73 26.76 33.70
CA PRO A 404 6.94 27.07 35.10
C PRO A 404 7.95 26.10 35.71
N THR A 405 8.98 26.65 36.35
CA THR A 405 10.01 25.94 37.11
C THR A 405 9.36 25.14 38.24
N LYS A 406 9.53 23.82 38.24
CA LYS A 406 9.12 22.95 39.35
C LYS A 406 9.91 23.34 40.61
N LYS A 407 9.24 23.97 41.59
CA LYS A 407 9.79 24.14 42.95
C LYS A 407 10.06 22.76 43.56
N ARG A 408 11.33 22.49 43.89
CA ARG A 408 11.74 21.32 44.70
C ARG A 408 11.08 21.43 46.09
N PRO A 409 10.49 20.35 46.63
CA PRO A 409 10.01 20.37 48.01
C PRO A 409 11.22 20.40 48.98
N LYS A 410 11.20 21.35 49.92
CA LYS A 410 12.14 21.40 51.04
C LYS A 410 11.91 20.17 51.93
N LYS A 411 12.96 19.39 52.18
CA LYS A 411 12.97 18.40 53.28
C LYS A 411 12.81 19.16 54.60
N ARG A 412 11.79 18.79 55.38
CA ARG A 412 11.75 19.09 56.82
C ARG A 412 12.81 18.23 57.51
N ILE A 413 13.67 18.87 58.30
CA ILE A 413 14.44 18.24 59.37
C ILE A 413 13.55 18.26 60.61
#